data_AF-A0A3N5HS07-F1
#
_entry.id   AF-A0A3N5HS07-F1
#
_cell.length_a   1.000
_cell.length_b   1.000
_cell.length_c   1.000
_cell.angle_alpha   90.00
_cell.angle_beta   90.00
_cell.angle_gamma   90.00
#
_symmetry.space_group_name_H-M   'P 1'
#
loop_
_entity.id
_entity.type
_entity.pdbx_description
1 polymer ?
#
loop_
_entity_poly.entity_id
_entity_poly.type
_entity_poly.pdbx_seq_one_letter_code
_entity_poly.pdbx_strand_id
1 'polypeptide(L)' 'NPNVEILVYPGAGHAFHADYRPSYNQAAADDGWNRCVGWFNKHLKA' A
#
# COMPACT_ATOMS: atom_id res chain seq x y z
N ASN A 1 2.81 18.07 -6.23
CA ASN A 1 1.48 17.78 -6.81
C ASN A 1 0.58 17.33 -5.66
N PRO A 2 -0.48 18.07 -5.28
CA PRO A 2 -1.33 17.72 -4.13
C PRO A 2 -2.16 16.44 -4.34
N ASN A 3 -2.22 15.92 -5.57
CA ASN A 3 -2.92 14.68 -5.91
C ASN A 3 -2.01 13.43 -5.82
N VAL A 4 -0.83 13.56 -5.18
CA VAL A 4 0.14 12.46 -5.03
C VAL A 4 0.50 12.31 -3.56
N GLU A 5 0.40 11.10 -3.04
CA GLU A 5 0.84 10.70 -1.71
C GLU A 5 1.93 9.63 -1.83
N ILE A 6 2.99 9.75 -1.03
CA ILE A 6 4.05 8.74 -0.89
C ILE A 6 4.15 8.41 0.58
N LEU A 7 3.91 7.14 0.92
CA LEU A 7 4.03 6.64 2.28
C LEU A 7 5.21 5.67 2.37
N VAL A 8 6.05 5.88 3.39
CA VAL A 8 7.17 4.99 3.71
C VAL A 8 6.79 4.20 4.96
N TYR A 9 6.74 2.87 4.84
CA TYR A 9 6.46 1.97 5.96
C TYR A 9 7.74 1.63 6.70
N PRO A 10 7.93 2.07 7.96
CA PRO A 10 9.13 1.75 8.72
C PRO A 10 9.23 0.23 8.94
N GLY A 11 10.40 -0.35 8.64
CA GLY A 11 10.63 -1.79 8.80
C GLY A 11 10.05 -2.68 7.70
N ALA A 12 9.38 -2.11 6.68
CA ALA A 12 8.98 -2.86 5.49
C ALA A 12 10.00 -2.66 4.37
N GLY A 13 10.66 -3.75 3.96
CA GLY A 13 11.64 -3.73 2.88
C GLY A 13 11.00 -3.73 1.49
N HIS A 14 11.85 -3.77 0.44
CA HIS A 14 11.34 -3.97 -0.92
C HIS A 14 10.53 -5.26 -1.03
N ALA A 15 9.47 -5.23 -1.85
CA ALA A 15 8.54 -6.35 -2.03
C ALA A 15 7.83 -6.82 -0.75
N PHE A 16 7.50 -5.89 0.17
CA PHE A 16 6.76 -6.21 1.39
C PHE A 16 5.33 -6.74 1.16
N HIS A 17 4.76 -6.53 -0.04
CA HIS A 17 3.41 -6.98 -0.39
C HIS A 17 3.40 -8.37 -1.09
N ALA A 18 4.55 -8.99 -1.33
CA ALA A 18 4.63 -10.30 -1.95
C ALA A 18 4.48 -11.41 -0.89
N ASP A 19 3.24 -11.82 -0.59
CA ASP A 19 2.86 -12.78 0.46
C ASP A 19 3.57 -14.15 0.39
N TYR A 20 4.02 -14.54 -0.79
CA TYR A 20 4.76 -15.79 -1.02
C TYR A 20 6.27 -15.69 -0.75
N ARG A 21 6.79 -14.52 -0.32
CA ARG A 21 8.22 -14.28 -0.08
C ARG A 21 8.52 -14.03 1.40
N PRO A 22 9.75 -14.32 1.88
CA PRO A 22 10.17 -13.95 3.24
C PRO A 22 10.16 -12.45 3.54
N SER A 23 10.15 -11.60 2.51
CA SER A 23 10.06 -10.15 2.63
C SER A 23 8.65 -9.66 3.00
N TYR A 24 7.64 -10.53 2.98
CA TYR A 24 6.26 -10.17 3.26
C TYR A 24 6.13 -9.52 4.65
N ASN A 25 5.50 -8.36 4.68
CA ASN A 25 5.11 -7.69 5.91
C ASN A 25 3.60 -7.43 5.85
N GLN A 26 2.84 -8.26 6.57
CA GLN A 26 1.38 -8.24 6.54
C GLN A 26 0.81 -6.87 6.92
N ALA A 27 1.30 -6.24 7.99
CA ALA A 27 0.78 -4.96 8.45
C ALA A 27 0.95 -3.85 7.39
N ALA A 28 2.12 -3.79 6.73
CA ALA A 28 2.38 -2.82 5.67
C ALA A 28 1.59 -3.14 4.38
N ALA A 29 1.44 -4.43 4.05
CA ALA A 29 0.66 -4.85 2.89
C ALA A 29 -0.83 -4.51 3.05
N ASP A 30 -1.42 -4.83 4.20
CA ASP A 30 -2.84 -4.59 4.48
C ASP A 30 -3.16 -3.08 4.50
N ASP A 31 -2.34 -2.25 5.16
CA ASP A 31 -2.54 -0.79 5.16
C ASP A 31 -2.35 -0.20 3.75
N GLY A 32 -1.32 -0.65 3.03
CA GLY A 32 -1.04 -0.22 1.66
C GLY A 32 -2.18 -0.54 0.70
N TRP A 33 -2.74 -1.74 0.80
CA TRP A 33 -3.87 -2.16 -0.02
C TRP A 33 -5.14 -1.37 0.30
N ASN A 34 -5.45 -1.18 1.59
CA ASN A 34 -6.61 -0.39 2.02
C ASN A 34 -6.53 1.06 1.52
N ARG A 35 -5.36 1.69 1.57
CA ARG A 35 -5.14 3.05 1.03
C ARG A 35 -5.30 3.10 -0.48
N CYS A 36 -4.74 2.13 -1.19
CA CYS A 36 -4.82 2.04 -2.65
C CYS A 36 -6.29 1.93 -3.12
N VAL A 37 -7.04 0.98 -2.54
CA VAL A 37 -8.46 0.81 -2.83
C VAL A 37 -9.28 2.03 -2.39
N GLY A 38 -8.96 2.63 -1.25
CA GLY A 38 -9.58 3.88 -0.78
C GLY A 38 -9.39 5.04 -1.76
N TRP A 39 -8.20 5.16 -2.34
CA TRP A 39 -7.91 6.14 -3.39
C TRP A 39 -8.76 5.88 -4.64
N PHE A 40 -8.82 4.64 -5.13
CA PHE A 40 -9.68 4.30 -6.27
C PHE A 40 -11.16 4.55 -5.98
N ASN A 41 -11.65 4.24 -4.80
CA ASN A 41 -13.04 4.53 -4.42
C ASN A 41 -13.36 6.03 -4.45
N LYS A 42 -12.39 6.88 -4.08
CA LYS A 42 -12.56 8.34 -4.10
C LYS A 42 -12.57 8.92 -5.52
N HIS A 43 -11.87 8.29 -6.47
CA HIS A 43 -11.56 8.91 -7.77
C HIS A 43 -12.10 8.18 -8.99
N LEU A 44 -12.39 6.88 -8.90
CA LEU A 44 -12.79 6.01 -10.02
C LEU A 44 -14.17 5.38 -9.85
N LYS A 45 -14.83 5.57 -8.71
CA LYS A 45 -16.18 5.02 -8.49
C LYS A 45 -17.18 5.77 -9.36
N ALA A 46 -17.94 5.02 -10.16
CA ALA A 46 -19.02 5.52 -11.01
C ALA A 46 -20.22 6.03 -10.20
#